data_AF-A0A933C3K5-F1
#
_entry.id   AF-A0A933C3K5-F1
#
_cell.length_a   1.000
_cell.length_b   1.000
_cell.length_c   1.000
_cell.angle_alpha   90.00
_cell.angle_beta   90.00
_cell.angle_gamma   90.00
#
_symmetry.space_group_name_H-M   'P 1'
#
loop_
_entity.id
_entity.type
_entity.pdbx_description
1 polymer ?
#
loop_
_entity_poly.entity_id
_entity_poly.type
_entity_poly.pdbx_seq_one_letter_code
_entity_poly.pdbx_strand_id
1 'polypeptide(L)'
;MSLDWAEVYRSTFLDLVRFLHRKVWDADRAQELAQEAFVRALSQTGRRPDNPRAWLFRVAANLAKDEARLVIRRKKHLALLKVEAETEPAVEPELLQTDERAAREEAVRQALAQLGERDREALLLWDAGLSYREIAEHTGLALGAIGTTLARARARLVEAYSALEAKHAARG
;
A
#
# COMPACT_ATOMS: atom_id res chain seq x y z
N MET A 1 -28.18 5.78 -16.29
CA MET A 1 -28.35 5.23 -14.93
C MET A 1 -27.55 6.09 -13.98
N SER A 2 -28.15 6.58 -12.90
CA SER A 2 -27.38 7.24 -11.84
C SER A 2 -26.48 6.21 -11.16
N LEU A 3 -25.23 6.56 -10.92
CA LEU A 3 -24.30 5.71 -10.21
C LEU A 3 -24.78 5.48 -8.77
N ASP A 4 -24.92 4.22 -8.35
CA ASP A 4 -25.24 3.86 -6.96
C ASP A 4 -23.95 3.80 -6.13
N TRP A 5 -23.66 4.89 -5.41
CA TRP A 5 -22.49 4.97 -4.54
C TRP A 5 -22.57 4.05 -3.32
N ALA A 6 -23.76 3.68 -2.85
CA ALA A 6 -23.89 2.78 -1.71
C ALA A 6 -23.43 1.37 -2.09
N GLU A 7 -23.76 0.93 -3.31
CA GLU A 7 -23.28 -0.35 -3.84
C GLU A 7 -21.77 -0.34 -4.14
N VAL A 8 -21.26 0.74 -4.74
CA VAL A 8 -19.81 0.91 -4.93
C VAL A 8 -19.07 0.89 -3.58
N TYR A 9 -19.62 1.52 -2.56
CA TYR A 9 -19.04 1.53 -1.22
C TYR A 9 -18.98 0.11 -0.63
N ARG A 10 -20.10 -0.60 -0.59
CA ARG A 10 -20.17 -1.97 -0.04
C ARG A 10 -19.20 -2.94 -0.73
N SER A 11 -19.07 -2.81 -2.06
CA SER A 11 -18.22 -3.70 -2.87
C SER A 11 -16.75 -3.31 -2.92
N THR A 12 -16.37 -2.07 -2.57
CA THR A 12 -15.01 -1.55 -2.81
C THR A 12 -14.29 -1.08 -1.56
N PHE A 13 -15.00 -0.63 -0.52
CA PHE A 13 -14.37 0.02 0.62
C PHE A 13 -13.34 -0.88 1.32
N LEU A 14 -13.69 -2.13 1.62
CA LEU A 14 -12.78 -3.05 2.32
C LEU A 14 -11.54 -3.40 1.48
N ASP A 15 -11.70 -3.58 0.17
CA ASP A 15 -10.57 -3.84 -0.72
C ASP A 15 -9.64 -2.62 -0.79
N LEU A 16 -10.21 -1.43 -0.81
CA LEU A 16 -9.47 -0.17 -0.80
C LEU A 16 -8.67 0.00 0.50
N VAL A 17 -9.27 -0.31 1.64
CA VAL A 17 -8.59 -0.30 2.96
C VAL A 17 -7.44 -1.31 2.98
N ARG A 18 -7.65 -2.54 2.50
CA ARG A 18 -6.59 -3.56 2.44
C ARG A 18 -5.44 -3.13 1.52
N PHE A 19 -5.77 -2.58 0.36
CA PHE A 19 -4.78 -2.02 -0.58
C PHE A 19 -3.97 -0.90 0.08
N LEU A 20 -4.63 0.06 0.71
CA LEU A 20 -3.98 1.19 1.40
C LEU A 20 -3.14 0.72 2.58
N HIS A 21 -3.59 -0.27 3.34
CA HIS A 21 -2.85 -0.83 4.48
C HIS A 21 -1.48 -1.37 4.02
N ARG A 22 -1.41 -2.04 2.87
CA ARG A 22 -0.13 -2.52 2.30
C ARG A 22 0.79 -1.40 1.83
N LYS A 23 0.30 -0.16 1.74
CA LYS A 23 1.07 1.02 1.32
C LYS A 23 1.53 1.86 2.50
N VAL A 24 0.71 2.00 3.54
CA VAL A 24 1.00 2.88 4.69
C VAL A 24 1.36 2.14 5.97
N TRP A 25 1.02 0.84 6.08
CA TRP A 25 1.29 -0.02 7.25
C TRP A 25 0.75 0.54 8.57
N ASP A 26 -0.39 1.19 8.48
CA ASP A 26 -1.15 1.79 9.57
C ASP A 26 -2.64 1.57 9.26
N ALA A 27 -3.33 0.84 10.14
CA ALA A 27 -4.71 0.42 9.92
C ALA A 27 -5.69 1.59 9.95
N ASP A 28 -5.52 2.50 10.91
CA ASP A 28 -6.37 3.68 11.07
C ASP A 28 -6.16 4.62 9.90
N ARG A 29 -4.89 4.85 9.52
CA ARG A 29 -4.59 5.70 8.38
C ARG A 29 -5.08 5.11 7.07
N ALA A 30 -5.02 3.80 6.89
CA ALA A 30 -5.58 3.14 5.71
C ALA A 30 -7.11 3.35 5.60
N GLN A 31 -7.83 3.28 6.72
CA GLN A 31 -9.28 3.56 6.75
C GLN A 31 -9.58 5.02 6.43
N GLU A 32 -8.86 5.96 7.03
CA GLU A 32 -9.03 7.39 6.77
C GLU A 32 -8.77 7.75 5.30
N LEU A 33 -7.70 7.23 4.70
CA LEU A 33 -7.40 7.46 3.28
C LEU A 33 -8.45 6.84 2.35
N ALA A 34 -9.04 5.69 2.72
CA ALA A 34 -10.14 5.08 1.97
C ALA A 34 -11.40 5.96 2.04
N GLN A 35 -11.74 6.45 3.24
CA GLN A 35 -12.88 7.37 3.43
C GLN A 35 -12.68 8.65 2.62
N GLU A 36 -11.50 9.26 2.69
CA GLU A 36 -11.14 10.45 1.92
C GLU A 36 -11.30 10.23 0.41
N ALA A 37 -10.92 9.06 -0.11
CA ALA A 37 -11.13 8.72 -1.52
C ALA A 37 -12.62 8.73 -1.91
N PHE A 38 -13.49 8.19 -1.05
CA PHE A 38 -14.95 8.23 -1.26
C PHE A 38 -15.54 9.64 -1.09
N VAL A 39 -15.07 10.42 -0.13
CA VAL A 39 -15.48 11.83 0.05
C VAL A 39 -15.18 12.62 -1.23
N ARG A 40 -13.99 12.45 -1.81
CA ARG A 40 -13.63 13.07 -3.10
C ARG A 40 -14.52 12.59 -4.24
N ALA A 41 -14.85 11.30 -4.25
CA ALA A 41 -15.74 10.72 -5.25
C ALA A 41 -17.14 11.34 -5.20
N LEU A 42 -17.71 11.47 -4.00
CA LEU A 42 -19.05 12.02 -3.77
C LEU A 42 -19.11 13.52 -4.08
N SER A 43 -18.08 14.27 -3.67
CA SER A 43 -17.97 15.72 -3.82
C SER A 43 -17.70 16.20 -5.26
N GLN A 44 -17.48 15.28 -6.20
CA GLN A 44 -17.21 15.63 -7.59
C GLN A 44 -18.45 16.24 -8.27
N THR A 45 -18.32 17.46 -8.79
CA THR A 45 -19.41 18.22 -9.44
C THR A 45 -19.45 18.05 -10.96
N GLY A 46 -18.52 17.30 -11.55
CA GLY A 46 -18.37 17.09 -12.99
C GLY A 46 -18.80 15.71 -13.49
N ARG A 47 -18.29 15.32 -14.66
CA ARG A 47 -18.50 13.98 -15.24
C ARG A 47 -18.00 12.92 -14.27
N ARG A 48 -18.90 12.01 -13.88
CA ARG A 48 -18.57 10.86 -13.05
C ARG A 48 -17.69 9.89 -13.83
N PRO A 49 -16.75 9.19 -13.17
CA PRO A 49 -15.91 8.19 -13.82
C PRO A 49 -16.76 7.04 -14.37
N ASP A 50 -16.48 6.60 -15.60
CA ASP A 50 -17.15 5.46 -16.22
C ASP A 50 -16.88 4.15 -15.43
N ASN A 51 -15.71 4.08 -14.79
CA ASN A 51 -15.36 3.02 -13.84
C ASN A 51 -14.98 3.62 -12.47
N PRO A 52 -15.94 3.75 -11.55
CA PRO A 52 -15.72 4.33 -10.22
C PRO A 52 -14.73 3.53 -9.37
N ARG A 53 -14.73 2.20 -9.48
CA ARG A 53 -13.82 1.34 -8.71
C ARG A 53 -12.37 1.64 -9.09
N ALA A 54 -12.03 1.53 -10.37
CA ALA A 54 -10.67 1.82 -10.84
C ALA A 54 -10.23 3.25 -10.49
N TRP A 55 -11.15 4.21 -10.58
CA TRP A 55 -10.89 5.60 -10.20
C TRP A 55 -10.59 5.74 -8.70
N LEU A 56 -11.33 5.07 -7.82
CA LEU A 56 -11.10 5.08 -6.37
C LEU A 56 -9.70 4.54 -6.03
N PHE A 57 -9.27 3.44 -6.65
CA PHE A 57 -7.92 2.90 -6.45
C PHE A 57 -6.83 3.87 -6.91
N ARG A 58 -7.05 4.60 -8.01
CA ARG A 58 -6.14 5.66 -8.47
C ARG A 58 -6.03 6.80 -7.45
N VAL A 59 -7.16 7.29 -6.95
CA VAL A 59 -7.18 8.35 -5.94
C VAL A 59 -6.52 7.90 -4.65
N ALA A 60 -6.86 6.70 -4.16
CA ALA A 60 -6.26 6.10 -2.97
C ALA A 60 -4.75 5.92 -3.11
N ALA A 61 -4.26 5.46 -4.26
CA ALA A 61 -2.82 5.33 -4.49
C ALA A 61 -2.10 6.68 -4.44
N ASN A 62 -2.71 7.74 -4.97
CA ASN A 62 -2.15 9.09 -4.90
C ASN A 62 -2.15 9.62 -3.46
N LEU A 63 -3.25 9.45 -2.73
CA LEU A 63 -3.36 9.79 -1.31
C LEU A 63 -2.26 9.12 -0.47
N ALA A 64 -2.04 7.81 -0.67
CA ALA A 64 -0.97 7.09 0.02
C ALA A 64 0.44 7.57 -0.36
N LYS A 65 0.66 7.97 -1.62
CA LYS A 65 1.94 8.55 -2.05
C LYS A 65 2.20 9.90 -1.38
N ASP A 66 1.17 10.74 -1.28
CA ASP A 66 1.28 12.03 -0.61
C ASP A 66 1.52 11.86 0.90
N GLU A 67 0.84 10.91 1.55
CA GLU A 67 1.09 10.51 2.93
C GLU A 67 2.55 10.10 3.14
N ALA A 68 3.08 9.20 2.28
CA ALA A 68 4.46 8.75 2.37
C ALA A 68 5.47 9.90 2.24
N ARG A 69 5.21 10.86 1.34
CA ARG A 69 6.04 12.07 1.19
C ARG A 69 6.01 12.94 2.44
N LEU A 70 4.85 13.10 3.07
CA LEU A 70 4.70 13.85 4.32
C LEU A 70 5.47 13.18 5.47
N VAL A 71 5.35 11.86 5.61
CA VAL A 71 6.07 11.08 6.63
C VAL A 71 7.59 11.19 6.43
N ILE A 72 8.08 11.05 5.20
CA ILE A 72 9.51 11.21 4.89
C ILE A 72 9.99 12.63 5.25
N ARG A 73 9.24 13.67 4.88
CA ARG A 73 9.57 15.06 5.19
C ARG A 73 9.60 15.29 6.70
N ARG A 74 8.62 14.77 7.45
CA ARG A 74 8.57 14.86 8.91
C ARG A 74 9.76 14.15 9.56
N LYS A 75 10.10 12.93 9.12
CA LYS A 75 11.27 12.19 9.60
C LYS A 75 12.57 12.95 9.33
N LYS A 76 12.74 13.54 8.14
CA LYS A 76 13.89 14.39 7.81
C LYS A 76 13.97 15.62 8.72
N HIS A 77 12.85 16.30 8.94
CA HIS A 77 12.81 17.47 9.82
C HIS A 77 13.14 17.11 11.28
N LEU A 78 12.59 16.01 11.80
CA LEU A 78 12.92 15.50 13.14
C LEU A 78 14.38 15.08 13.26
N ALA A 79 14.97 14.49 12.21
CA ALA A 79 16.39 14.15 12.19
C ALA A 79 17.27 15.41 12.21
N LEU A 80 16.88 16.48 11.50
CA LEU A 80 17.58 17.77 11.56
C LEU A 80 17.49 18.41 12.95
N LEU A 81 16.32 18.38 13.59
CA LEU A 81 16.13 18.87 14.97
C LEU A 81 16.92 18.04 15.99
N LYS A 82 17.06 16.72 15.78
CA LYS A 82 17.92 15.85 16.62
C LYS A 82 19.42 16.10 16.45
N VAL A 83 19.86 16.71 15.34
CA VAL A 83 21.27 17.10 15.15
C VAL A 83 21.60 18.38 15.94
N GLU A 84 20.60 19.19 16.33
CA GLU A 84 20.78 20.38 17.17
C GLU A 84 20.71 20.10 18.68
N ALA A 85 20.25 18.91 19.09
CA ALA A 85 20.25 18.47 20.49
C ALA A 85 21.31 17.37 20.69
N GLU A 86 22.35 17.66 21.46
CA GLU A 86 23.41 16.69 21.80
C GLU A 86 22.81 15.40 22.40
N THR A 87 23.16 14.29 21.76
CA THR A 87 23.20 12.88 22.22
C THR A 87 22.30 12.47 23.40
N GLU A 88 21.25 11.72 23.08
CA GLU A 88 20.80 10.61 23.92
C GLU A 88 20.89 9.31 23.10
N PRO A 89 21.35 8.18 23.69
CA PRO A 89 21.40 6.92 22.98
C PRO A 89 19.99 6.52 22.56
N ALA A 90 19.84 6.17 21.28
CA ALA A 90 18.63 5.55 20.77
C ALA A 90 18.37 4.29 21.59
N VAL A 91 17.29 4.32 22.38
CA VAL A 91 16.70 3.13 22.96
C VAL A 91 16.41 2.18 21.81
N GLU A 92 17.17 1.09 21.73
CA GLU A 92 16.78 -0.06 20.91
C GLU A 92 15.35 -0.42 21.33
N PRO A 93 14.38 -0.50 20.39
CA PRO A 93 13.08 -0.99 20.76
C PRO A 93 13.27 -2.42 21.26
N GLU A 94 13.13 -2.58 22.57
CA GLU A 94 13.04 -3.84 23.27
C GLU A 94 12.08 -4.72 22.47
N LEU A 95 12.61 -5.82 21.93
CA LEU A 95 11.86 -6.83 21.20
C LEU A 95 10.90 -7.50 22.19
N LEU A 96 9.80 -6.80 22.47
CA LEU A 96 8.65 -7.31 23.19
C LEU A 96 8.13 -8.52 22.40
N GLN A 97 8.00 -9.64 23.12
CA GLN A 97 7.42 -10.92 22.73
C GLN A 97 6.61 -10.82 21.43
N THR A 98 7.16 -11.36 20.36
CA THR A 98 6.57 -11.27 19.03
C THR A 98 5.23 -12.00 19.02
N ASP A 99 4.13 -11.26 18.94
CA ASP A 99 2.90 -11.76 18.35
C ASP A 99 3.27 -12.31 16.97
N GLU A 100 3.06 -13.62 16.73
CA GLU A 100 3.34 -14.28 15.45
C GLU A 100 2.72 -13.51 14.27
N ARG A 101 1.58 -12.85 14.52
CA ARG A 101 0.93 -11.98 13.54
C ARG A 101 1.78 -10.75 13.20
N ALA A 102 2.36 -10.08 14.20
CA ALA A 102 3.20 -8.91 14.01
C ALA A 102 4.51 -9.29 13.29
N ALA A 103 5.12 -10.42 13.66
CA ALA A 103 6.31 -10.94 12.97
C ALA A 103 6.02 -11.27 11.50
N ARG A 104 4.90 -11.94 11.23
CA ARG A 104 4.45 -12.24 9.87
C ARG A 104 4.18 -10.97 9.06
N GLU A 105 3.54 -9.98 9.67
CA GLU A 105 3.25 -8.71 9.00
C GLU A 105 4.54 -7.97 8.62
N GLU A 106 5.52 -7.94 9.51
CA GLU A 106 6.83 -7.36 9.25
C GLU A 106 7.58 -8.11 8.14
N ALA A 107 7.53 -9.45 8.13
CA ALA A 107 8.11 -10.25 7.05
C ALA A 107 7.47 -9.92 5.68
N VAL A 108 6.13 -9.78 5.62
CA VAL A 108 5.45 -9.35 4.38
C VAL A 108 5.84 -7.93 3.99
N ARG A 109 5.96 -7.01 4.95
CA ARG A 109 6.40 -5.62 4.72
C ARG A 109 7.78 -5.57 4.09
N GLN A 110 8.73 -6.30 4.64
CA GLN A 110 10.09 -6.37 4.14
C GLN A 110 10.16 -7.06 2.77
N ALA A 111 9.39 -8.14 2.54
CA ALA A 111 9.35 -8.81 1.26
C ALA A 111 8.78 -7.90 0.16
N LEU A 112 7.68 -7.18 0.41
CA LEU A 112 7.12 -6.20 -0.51
C LEU A 112 8.08 -5.03 -0.78
N ALA A 113 8.91 -4.64 0.20
CA ALA A 113 9.91 -3.59 0.02
C ALA A 113 11.02 -3.97 -0.97
N GLN A 114 11.29 -5.28 -1.16
CA GLN A 114 12.27 -5.77 -2.13
C GLN A 114 11.77 -5.75 -3.59
N LEU A 115 10.46 -5.61 -3.80
CA LEU A 115 9.90 -5.45 -5.13
C LEU A 115 10.13 -4.03 -5.65
N GLY A 116 10.39 -3.91 -6.96
CA GLY A 116 10.36 -2.62 -7.64
C GLY A 116 8.98 -1.96 -7.51
N GLU A 117 8.93 -0.64 -7.44
CA GLU A 117 7.68 0.11 -7.13
C GLU A 117 6.53 -0.26 -8.07
N ARG A 118 6.79 -0.37 -9.38
CA ARG A 118 5.79 -0.76 -10.38
C ARG A 118 5.31 -2.21 -10.23
N ASP A 119 6.22 -3.13 -9.92
CA ASP A 119 5.90 -4.56 -9.70
C ASP A 119 5.02 -4.71 -8.45
N ARG A 120 5.39 -4.03 -7.36
CA ARG A 120 4.61 -3.98 -6.13
C ARG A 120 3.22 -3.38 -6.36
N GLU A 121 3.14 -2.24 -7.04
CA GLU A 121 1.87 -1.57 -7.33
C GLU A 121 0.93 -2.47 -8.15
N ALA A 122 1.44 -3.05 -9.24
CA ALA A 122 0.66 -3.96 -10.08
C ALA A 122 0.15 -5.17 -9.30
N LEU A 123 1.01 -5.76 -8.45
CA LEU A 123 0.65 -6.89 -7.62
C LEU A 123 -0.44 -6.56 -6.61
N LEU A 124 -0.35 -5.41 -5.93
CA LEU A 124 -1.34 -4.98 -4.94
C LEU A 124 -2.71 -4.65 -5.58
N LEU A 125 -2.73 -4.07 -6.78
CA LEU A 125 -3.97 -3.82 -7.50
C LEU A 125 -4.61 -5.12 -8.00
N TRP A 126 -3.79 -6.05 -8.48
CA TRP A 126 -4.26 -7.38 -8.86
C TRP A 126 -4.85 -8.14 -7.67
N ASP A 127 -4.19 -8.09 -6.51
CA ASP A 127 -4.69 -8.70 -5.26
C ASP A 127 -6.02 -8.08 -4.82
N ALA A 128 -6.19 -6.78 -5.06
CA ALA A 128 -7.45 -6.06 -4.86
C ALA A 128 -8.49 -6.31 -5.96
N GLY A 129 -8.26 -7.25 -6.88
CA GLY A 129 -9.25 -7.69 -7.87
C GLY A 129 -9.41 -6.79 -9.09
N LEU A 130 -8.47 -5.86 -9.36
CA LEU A 130 -8.51 -5.08 -10.59
C LEU A 130 -8.14 -5.94 -11.81
N SER A 131 -8.83 -5.71 -12.92
CA SER A 131 -8.54 -6.32 -14.20
C SER A 131 -7.21 -5.84 -14.78
N TYR A 132 -6.65 -6.60 -15.73
CA TYR A 132 -5.39 -6.23 -16.39
C TYR A 132 -5.48 -4.87 -17.10
N ARG A 133 -6.66 -4.52 -17.64
CA ARG A 133 -6.87 -3.21 -18.27
C ARG A 133 -6.81 -2.08 -17.25
N GLU A 134 -7.48 -2.21 -16.11
CA GLU A 134 -7.45 -1.20 -15.06
C GLU A 134 -6.06 -1.07 -14.44
N ILE A 135 -5.33 -2.18 -14.24
CA ILE A 135 -3.95 -2.16 -13.77
C ILE A 135 -3.04 -1.45 -14.79
N ALA A 136 -3.18 -1.73 -16.08
CA ALA A 136 -2.41 -1.05 -17.13
C ALA A 136 -2.67 0.46 -17.14
N GLU A 137 -3.94 0.88 -17.08
CA GLU A 137 -4.33 2.28 -17.00
C GLU A 137 -3.86 2.98 -15.72
N HIS A 138 -3.76 2.26 -14.60
CA HIS A 138 -3.28 2.81 -13.34
C HIS A 138 -1.75 2.93 -13.29
N THR A 139 -1.05 1.91 -13.77
CA THR A 139 0.41 1.80 -13.67
C THR A 139 1.16 2.41 -14.85
N GLY A 140 0.48 2.65 -15.97
CA GLY A 140 1.08 3.07 -17.24
C GLY A 140 1.84 1.95 -17.96
N LEU A 141 1.69 0.70 -17.53
CA LEU A 141 2.27 -0.46 -18.20
C LEU A 141 1.46 -0.84 -19.43
N ALA A 142 2.12 -1.43 -20.44
CA ALA A 142 1.43 -2.00 -21.58
C ALA A 142 0.55 -3.19 -21.14
N LEU A 143 -0.67 -3.30 -21.68
CA LEU A 143 -1.62 -4.36 -21.31
C LEU A 143 -1.02 -5.76 -21.44
N GLY A 144 -0.27 -6.02 -22.52
CA GLY A 144 0.40 -7.31 -22.75
C GLY A 144 1.54 -7.61 -21.76
N ALA A 145 2.08 -6.59 -21.09
CA ALA A 145 3.15 -6.74 -20.09
C ALA A 145 2.60 -7.01 -18.68
N ILE A 146 1.30 -6.89 -18.43
CA ILE A 146 0.72 -7.09 -17.09
C ILE A 146 0.92 -8.52 -16.60
N GLY A 147 0.64 -9.52 -17.44
CA GLY A 147 0.79 -10.93 -17.07
C GLY A 147 2.22 -11.28 -16.67
N THR A 148 3.21 -10.88 -17.47
CA THR A 148 4.64 -11.13 -17.19
C THR A 148 5.13 -10.34 -15.98
N THR A 149 4.65 -9.10 -15.79
CA THR A 149 4.95 -8.27 -14.62
C THR A 149 4.44 -8.93 -13.34
N LEU A 150 3.18 -9.39 -13.32
CA LEU A 150 2.59 -10.05 -12.16
C LEU A 150 3.28 -11.38 -11.83
N ALA A 151 3.59 -12.20 -12.86
CA ALA A 151 4.32 -13.44 -12.67
C ALA A 151 5.69 -13.20 -12.00
N ARG A 152 6.45 -12.23 -12.53
CA ARG A 152 7.74 -11.83 -11.95
C ARG A 152 7.59 -11.28 -10.52
N ALA A 153 6.63 -10.39 -10.29
CA ALA A 153 6.39 -9.78 -8.98
C ALA A 153 6.09 -10.82 -7.91
N ARG A 154 5.24 -11.82 -8.23
CA ARG A 154 4.93 -12.93 -7.30
C ARG A 154 6.14 -13.79 -7.00
N ALA A 155 6.89 -14.19 -8.02
CA ALA A 155 8.07 -15.03 -7.83
C ALA A 155 9.06 -14.36 -6.86
N ARG A 156 9.33 -13.06 -7.07
CA ARG A 156 10.17 -12.26 -6.18
C ARG A 156 9.60 -12.13 -4.78
N LEU A 157 8.28 -11.94 -4.64
CA LEU A 157 7.65 -11.85 -3.33
C LEU A 157 7.78 -13.15 -2.53
N VAL A 158 7.53 -14.29 -3.18
CA VAL A 158 7.65 -15.62 -2.56
C VAL A 158 9.09 -15.88 -2.14
N GLU A 159 10.06 -15.62 -3.03
CA GLU A 159 11.49 -15.76 -2.74
C GLU A 159 11.92 -14.89 -1.54
N ALA A 160 11.59 -13.60 -1.58
CA ALA A 160 11.93 -12.65 -0.52
C ALA A 160 11.30 -13.03 0.83
N TYR A 161 10.02 -13.44 0.83
CA TYR A 161 9.31 -13.86 2.04
C TYR A 161 9.90 -15.15 2.62
N SER A 162 10.19 -16.15 1.79
CA SER A 162 10.75 -17.43 2.22
C SER A 162 12.15 -17.26 2.83
N ALA A 163 12.96 -16.37 2.25
CA ALA A 163 14.28 -16.03 2.79
C ALA A 163 14.20 -15.33 4.15
N LEU A 164 13.15 -14.54 4.41
CA LEU A 164 12.92 -13.90 5.70
C LEU A 164 12.44 -14.91 6.75
N GLU A 165 11.47 -15.76 6.41
CA GLU A 165 10.99 -16.85 7.28
C GLU A 165 12.14 -17.77 7.72
N ALA A 166 13.00 -18.19 6.79
CA ALA A 166 14.18 -19.01 7.11
C ALA A 166 15.15 -18.32 8.07
N LYS A 167 15.34 -17.00 7.93
CA LYS A 167 16.18 -16.19 8.84
C LYS A 167 15.55 -16.04 10.22
N HIS A 168 14.24 -15.94 10.32
CA HIS A 168 13.53 -15.89 11.59
C HIS A 168 13.59 -17.24 12.32
N ALA A 169 13.38 -18.34 11.60
CA ALA A 169 13.48 -19.69 12.14
C ALA A 169 14.90 -20.05 12.63
N ALA A 170 15.95 -19.49 12.02
CA ALA A 170 17.33 -19.70 12.45
C ALA A 170 17.77 -18.84 13.64
N ARG A 171 16.96 -17.86 14.08
CA ARG A 171 17.25 -16.97 15.22
C ARG A 171 16.48 -17.31 16.50
N GLY A 172 15.44 -18.14 16.41
CA GLY A 172 14.68 -18.67 17.54
C GLY A 172 15.20 -20.03 17.97
#